data_AF-A0A6C8GS89-F1
#
_entry.id   AF-A0A6C8GS89-F1
#
_cell.length_a   1.000
_cell.length_b   1.000
_cell.length_c   1.000
_cell.angle_alpha   90.00
_cell.angle_beta   90.00
_cell.angle_gamma   90.00
#
_symmetry.space_group_name_H-M   'P 1'
#
loop_
_entity.id
_entity.type
_entity.pdbx_description
1 polymer ?
#
loop_
_entity_poly.entity_id
_entity_poly.type
_entity_poly.pdbx_seq_one_letter_code
_entity_poly.pdbx_strand_id
1 'polypeptide(L)' 'MRVYQQQRALVAINRGEACEVALEALPLLNVAGWQCKTGSGDIREGRLRLPAISATVW' A
#
# COMPACT_ATOMS: atom_id res chain seq x y z
N MET A 1 -10.95 -12.36 -11.38
CA MET A 1 -10.61 -11.65 -10.13
C MET A 1 -11.82 -11.71 -9.20
N ARG A 2 -11.72 -12.35 -8.03
CA ARG A 2 -12.80 -12.37 -7.03
C ARG A 2 -12.32 -11.62 -5.80
N VAL A 3 -13.08 -10.59 -5.41
CA VAL A 3 -12.82 -9.76 -4.23
C VAL A 3 -13.90 -10.11 -3.21
N TYR A 4 -13.50 -10.61 -2.04
CA TYR A 4 -14.45 -10.96 -0.98
C TYR A 4 -15.11 -9.68 -0.46
N GLN A 5 -16.46 -9.61 -0.53
CA GLN A 5 -17.24 -8.44 -0.11
C GLN A 5 -16.81 -7.09 -0.71
N GLN A 6 -16.14 -7.09 -1.86
CA GLN A 6 -15.51 -5.90 -2.46
C GLN A 6 -14.46 -5.19 -1.57
N GLN A 7 -14.00 -5.83 -0.50
CA GLN A 7 -12.94 -5.31 0.36
C GLN A 7 -11.58 -5.53 -0.28
N ARG A 8 -10.71 -4.53 -0.17
CA ARG A 8 -9.36 -4.56 -0.74
C ARG A 8 -8.37 -4.33 0.38
N ALA A 9 -7.30 -5.09 0.36
CA ALA A 9 -6.19 -4.95 1.29
C ALA A 9 -4.90 -4.78 0.48
N LEU A 10 -4.05 -3.85 0.89
CA LEU A 10 -2.71 -3.68 0.37
C LEU A 10 -1.73 -4.01 1.50
N VAL A 11 -0.77 -4.87 1.22
CA VAL A 11 0.29 -5.23 2.16
C VAL A 11 1.61 -4.89 1.50
N ALA A 12 2.41 -4.07 2.17
CA ALA A 12 3.76 -3.75 1.75
C ALA A 12 4.76 -4.24 2.79
N ILE A 13 5.83 -4.89 2.33
CA ILE A 13 6.93 -5.37 3.18
C ILE A 13 8.22 -4.82 2.59
N ASN A 14 8.88 -3.94 3.33
CA ASN A 14 10.21 -3.45 2.99
C ASN A 14 11.24 -4.10 3.91
N ARG A 15 12.18 -4.85 3.32
CA ARG A 15 13.29 -5.49 4.03
C ARG A 15 14.65 -4.82 3.78
N GLY A 16 14.65 -3.68 3.10
CA GLY A 16 15.85 -2.90 2.79
C GLY A 16 15.82 -1.52 3.45
N GLU A 17 16.55 -0.59 2.84
CA GLU A 17 16.54 0.81 3.21
C GLU A 17 15.18 1.47 2.91
N ALA A 18 14.95 2.67 3.45
CA ALA A 18 13.75 3.43 3.16
C ALA A 18 13.60 3.66 1.66
N CYS A 19 12.41 3.40 1.13
CA CYS A 19 12.18 3.43 -0.31
C CYS A 19 10.84 4.06 -0.67
N GLU A 20 10.76 4.50 -1.92
CA GLU A 20 9.54 4.98 -2.55
C GLU A 20 9.28 4.14 -3.81
N VAL A 21 8.04 3.68 -3.97
CA VAL A 21 7.61 2.84 -5.08
C VAL A 21 6.41 3.49 -5.76
N ALA A 22 6.46 3.60 -7.10
CA ALA A 22 5.31 4.04 -7.86
C ALA A 22 4.23 2.96 -7.88
N LEU A 23 3.01 3.32 -7.51
CA LEU A 23 1.83 2.49 -7.66
C LEU A 23 1.25 2.73 -9.05
N GLU A 24 1.39 1.76 -9.94
CA GLU A 24 0.72 1.80 -11.24
C GLU A 24 -0.80 1.77 -11.06
N ALA A 25 -1.53 2.34 -12.02
CA ALA A 25 -2.99 2.40 -12.00
C ALA A 25 -3.62 1.01 -12.24
N LEU A 26 -3.48 0.12 -11.26
CA LEU A 26 -4.07 -1.21 -11.29
C LEU A 26 -5.53 -1.13 -10.79
N PRO A 27 -6.47 -1.88 -11.39
CA PRO A 27 -7.88 -1.87 -10.97
C PRO A 27 -8.10 -2.17 -9.48
N LEU A 28 -7.19 -2.94 -8.87
CA LEU A 28 -7.20 -3.26 -7.43
C LEU A 28 -6.77 -2.07 -6.55
N LEU A 29 -5.95 -1.16 -7.08
CA LEU A 29 -5.47 0.03 -6.37
C LEU A 29 -6.40 1.24 -6.50
N ASN A 30 -7.37 1.18 -7.42
CA ASN A 30 -8.33 2.25 -7.68
C ASN A 30 -9.44 2.31 -6.61
N VAL A 31 -9.09 2.78 -5.41
CA VAL A 31 -10.02 3.10 -4.32
C VAL A 31 -10.00 4.60 -4.02
N ALA A 32 -11.09 5.16 -3.49
CA ALA A 32 -11.17 6.58 -3.15
C ALA A 32 -10.11 7.03 -2.13
N GLY A 33 -9.62 6.11 -1.30
CA GLY A 33 -8.50 6.33 -0.40
C GLY A 33 -8.14 5.07 0.38
N TRP A 34 -6.83 4.79 0.47
CA TRP A 34 -6.31 3.73 1.32
C TRP A 34 -6.21 4.25 2.77
N GLN A 35 -6.71 3.46 3.73
CA GLN A 35 -6.63 3.80 5.14
C GLN A 35 -5.58 2.93 5.81
N CYS A 36 -4.52 3.54 6.34
CA CYS A 36 -3.51 2.78 7.07
C CYS A 36 -4.14 2.13 8.32
N LYS A 37 -4.05 0.80 8.43
CA LYS A 37 -4.53 0.02 9.58
C LYS A 37 -3.40 -0.33 10.54
N THR A 38 -2.21 -0.60 10.01
CA THR A 38 -1.02 -0.88 10.83
C THR A 38 0.25 -0.57 10.05
N GLY A 39 1.32 -0.21 10.76
CA GLY A 39 2.60 0.18 10.18
C GLY A 39 2.77 1.70 10.03
N SER A 40 3.85 2.09 9.35
CA SER A 40 4.29 3.48 9.22
C SER A 40 4.54 3.90 7.76
N GLY A 41 4.14 3.07 6.80
CA GLY A 41 4.13 3.42 5.39
C GLY A 41 3.05 4.47 5.06
N ASP A 42 3.26 5.17 3.95
CA ASP A 42 2.40 6.25 3.49
C ASP A 42 2.06 6.08 2.00
N ILE A 43 0.84 6.45 1.60
CA ILE A 43 0.39 6.41 0.21
C ILE A 43 -0.13 7.79 -0.18
N ARG A 44 0.59 8.46 -1.09
CA ARG A 44 0.23 9.79 -1.57
C ARG A 44 0.51 9.90 -3.07
N GLU A 45 -0.46 10.45 -3.80
CA GLU A 45 -0.31 10.76 -5.24
C GLU A 45 0.17 9.55 -6.08
N GLY A 46 -0.32 8.34 -5.76
CA GLY A 46 0.08 7.12 -6.46
C GLY A 46 1.50 6.65 -6.13
N ARG A 47 2.09 7.11 -5.03
CA ARG A 47 3.41 6.67 -4.53
C ARG A 47 3.27 6.05 -3.16
N LEU A 48 3.94 4.93 -2.96
CA LEU A 48 4.05 4.21 -1.72
C LEU A 48 5.42 4.49 -1.10
N ARG A 49 5.44 5.05 0.11
CA ARG A 49 6.65 5.31 0.89
C ARG A 49 6.75 4.31 2.03
N LEU A 50 7.90 3.65 2.17
CA LEU A 50 8.13 2.65 3.19
C LEU A 50 9.42 2.97 3.96
N PRO A 51 9.37 3.03 5.30
CA PRO A 51 10.57 3.08 6.12
C PRO A 51 11.43 1.83 5.96
N ALA A 52 12.71 1.92 6.34
CA ALA A 52 13.59 0.76 6.36
C ALA A 52 13.06 -0.32 7.31
N ILE A 53 13.16 -1.59 6.91
CA ILE A 53 12.72 -2.76 7.69
C ILE A 53 11.30 -2.57 8.28
N SER A 54 10.29 -2.56 7.42
CA SER A 54 8.91 -2.26 7.81
C SER A 54 7.89 -3.13 7.09
N ALA A 55 6.72 -3.25 7.71
CA ALA A 55 5.52 -3.78 7.08
C ALA A 55 4.36 -2.82 7.34
N THR A 56 3.49 -2.62 6.36
CA THR A 56 2.32 -1.75 6.50
C THR A 56 1.15 -2.36 5.76
N VAL A 57 -0.03 -2.28 6.38
CA VAL A 57 -1.28 -2.79 5.83
C VAL A 57 -2.27 -1.64 5.73
N TRP A 58 -2.87 -1.52 4.56
CA TRP A 58 -3.98 -0.64 4.27
C TRP A 58 -5.22 -1.46 3.90
#